data_AF-A0A3E2MPT1-F1
#
_entry.id   AF-A0A3E2MPT1-F1
#
_cell.length_a   1.000
_cell.length_b   1.000
_cell.length_c   1.000
_cell.angle_alpha   90.00
_cell.angle_beta   90.00
_cell.angle_gamma   90.00
#
_symmetry.space_group_name_H-M   'P 1'
#
loop_
_entity.id
_entity.type
_entity.pdbx_description
1 polymer ?
#
loop_
_entity_poly.entity_id
_entity_poly.type
_entity_poly.pdbx_seq_one_letter_code
_entity_poly.pdbx_strand_id
1 'polypeptide(L)'
;MADLLGVYLSNPEEYRLQVQYMARAIEDDAPAAGTFVDTMVEESEAIFRAGAADGSMRPSSDPRALAVLNLLVALGLLTMAPPMARALGHEHFGPEVLQRMAVPALELYTRGLYTDDTLAKAAQDAWAARRAPQQEG
;
A
#
# COMPACT_ATOMS: atom_id res chain seq x y z
N MET A 1 10.97 -2.22 -12.77
CA MET A 1 10.08 -3.36 -12.50
C MET A 1 10.77 -4.71 -12.73
N ALA A 2 11.33 -4.98 -13.93
CA ALA A 2 12.05 -6.24 -14.21
C ALA A 2 13.30 -6.44 -13.32
N ASP A 3 13.98 -5.36 -12.94
CA ASP A 3 15.21 -5.39 -12.16
C ASP A 3 15.00 -5.83 -10.69
N LEU A 4 13.90 -5.38 -10.06
CA LEU A 4 13.54 -5.78 -8.69
C LEU A 4 13.16 -7.27 -8.58
N LEU A 5 12.48 -7.80 -9.60
CA LEU A 5 12.21 -9.24 -9.71
C LEU A 5 13.53 -10.03 -9.84
N GLY A 6 14.51 -9.51 -10.59
CA GLY A 6 15.84 -10.11 -10.71
C GLY A 6 16.60 -10.15 -9.37
N VAL A 7 16.56 -9.06 -8.61
CA VAL A 7 17.18 -8.99 -7.28
C VAL A 7 16.52 -9.97 -6.30
N TYR A 8 15.19 -10.02 -6.25
CA TYR A 8 14.44 -10.96 -5.41
C TYR A 8 14.80 -12.44 -5.72
N LEU A 9 14.96 -12.78 -6.99
CA LEU A 9 15.30 -14.14 -7.42
C LEU A 9 16.77 -14.51 -7.15
N SER A 10 17.67 -13.53 -7.05
CA SER A 10 19.10 -13.77 -6.89
C SER A 10 19.54 -14.11 -5.45
N ASN A 11 18.83 -13.62 -4.42
CA ASN A 11 19.10 -13.98 -3.02
C ASN A 11 17.85 -13.84 -2.13
N PRO A 12 16.88 -14.78 -2.24
CA PRO A 12 15.56 -14.66 -1.63
C PRO A 12 15.57 -14.77 -0.10
N GLU A 13 16.54 -15.47 0.50
CA GLU A 13 16.59 -15.66 1.95
C GLU A 13 17.07 -14.40 2.68
N GLU A 14 18.13 -13.76 2.16
CA GLU A 14 18.69 -12.55 2.76
C GLU A 14 17.72 -11.37 2.65
N TYR A 15 17.09 -11.19 1.48
CA TYR A 15 16.04 -10.18 1.30
C TYR A 15 14.87 -10.40 2.26
N ARG A 16 14.43 -11.65 2.44
CA ARG A 16 13.36 -11.99 3.38
C ARG A 16 13.73 -11.66 4.83
N LEU A 17 14.97 -11.91 5.24
CA LEU A 17 15.44 -11.63 6.59
C LEU A 17 15.47 -10.12 6.88
N GLN A 18 15.97 -9.32 5.94
CA GLN A 18 16.02 -7.86 6.04
C GLN A 18 14.60 -7.27 6.13
N VAL A 19 13.71 -7.73 5.25
CA VAL A 19 12.31 -7.29 5.22
C VAL A 19 11.58 -7.63 6.52
N GLN A 20 11.78 -8.83 7.08
CA GLN A 20 11.20 -9.21 8.36
C GLN A 20 11.73 -8.36 9.51
N TYR A 21 13.04 -8.09 9.53
CA TYR A 21 13.64 -7.25 10.56
C TYR A 21 13.11 -5.82 10.52
N MET A 22 12.95 -5.25 9.32
CA MET A 22 12.37 -3.92 9.14
C MET A 22 10.90 -3.89 9.54
N ALA A 23 10.11 -4.89 9.13
CA ALA A 23 8.71 -4.99 9.53
C ALA A 23 8.55 -5.07 11.06
N ARG A 24 9.44 -5.83 11.72
CA ARG A 24 9.48 -5.94 13.18
C ARG A 24 9.85 -4.63 13.86
N ALA A 25 10.85 -3.91 13.35
CA ALA A 25 11.26 -2.62 13.89
C ALA A 25 10.16 -1.54 13.77
N ILE A 26 9.34 -1.62 12.71
CA ILE A 26 8.15 -0.78 12.52
C ILE A 26 7.03 -1.18 13.49
N GLU A 27 6.77 -2.48 13.67
CA GLU A 27 5.79 -2.99 14.66
C GLU A 27 6.14 -2.56 16.09
N ASP A 28 7.43 -2.56 16.44
CA ASP A 28 7.91 -2.25 17.79
C ASP A 28 8.02 -0.73 18.06
N ASP A 29 7.53 0.14 17.17
CA ASP A 29 7.56 1.61 17.25
C ASP A 29 8.95 2.18 17.64
N ALA A 30 10.01 1.54 17.13
CA ALA A 30 11.36 1.96 17.44
C ALA A 30 11.61 3.40 16.93
N PRO A 31 12.33 4.27 17.64
CA PRO A 31 12.59 5.65 17.19
C PRO A 31 13.24 5.76 15.80
N ALA A 32 13.98 4.73 15.37
CA ALA A 32 14.56 4.64 14.03
C ALA A 32 13.55 4.28 12.92
N ALA A 33 12.39 3.70 13.29
CA ALA A 33 11.32 3.34 12.36
C ALA A 33 10.52 4.57 11.90
N GLY A 34 10.42 5.61 12.72
CA GLY A 34 9.73 6.86 12.37
C GLY A 34 10.30 7.50 11.10
N THR A 35 11.61 7.76 11.07
CA THR A 35 12.30 8.33 9.90
C THR A 35 12.15 7.47 8.65
N PHE A 36 12.20 6.14 8.81
CA PHE A 36 12.03 5.22 7.68
C PHE A 36 10.61 5.27 7.11
N VAL A 37 9.59 5.20 7.97
CA VAL A 37 8.18 5.30 7.55
C VAL A 37 7.91 6.65 6.89
N ASP A 38 8.38 7.74 7.47
CA ASP A 38 8.22 9.08 6.90
C ASP A 38 8.82 9.18 5.50
N THR A 39 10.04 8.67 5.32
CA THR A 39 10.72 8.62 4.02
C THR A 39 9.92 7.80 3.01
N MET A 40 9.42 6.62 3.39
CA MET A 40 8.63 5.76 2.48
C MET A 40 7.31 6.42 2.06
N VAL A 41 6.68 7.16 2.97
CA VAL A 41 5.46 7.93 2.66
C VAL A 41 5.79 9.10 1.72
N GLU A 42 6.86 9.84 1.97
CA GLU A 42 7.31 10.94 1.12
C GLU A 42 7.61 10.48 -0.31
N GLU A 43 8.36 9.41 -0.46
CA GLU A 43 8.69 8.83 -1.77
C GLU A 43 7.44 8.32 -2.50
N SER A 44 6.54 7.61 -1.80
CA SER A 44 5.29 7.12 -2.38
C SER A 44 4.38 8.27 -2.82
N GLU A 45 4.30 9.34 -2.01
CA GLU A 45 3.53 10.54 -2.35
C GLU A 45 4.10 11.22 -3.61
N ALA A 46 5.43 11.36 -3.70
CA ALA A 46 6.08 11.95 -4.86
C ALA A 46 5.80 11.15 -6.14
N ILE A 47 5.85 9.81 -6.07
CA ILE A 47 5.51 8.92 -7.18
C ILE A 47 4.06 9.13 -7.62
N PHE A 48 3.11 9.16 -6.68
CA PHE A 48 1.70 9.35 -7.01
C PHE A 48 1.40 10.73 -7.61
N ARG A 49 2.07 11.78 -7.12
CA ARG A 49 1.97 13.12 -7.70
C ARG A 49 2.53 13.19 -9.10
N ALA A 50 3.69 12.58 -9.34
CA ALA A 50 4.31 12.51 -10.67
C ALA A 50 3.42 11.76 -11.65
N GLY A 51 2.92 10.59 -11.26
CA GLY A 51 2.02 9.78 -12.08
C GLY A 51 0.68 10.48 -12.38
N ALA A 52 0.16 11.26 -11.44
CA ALA A 52 -1.02 12.09 -11.70
C ALA A 52 -0.73 13.23 -12.66
N ALA A 53 0.46 13.84 -12.58
CA ALA A 53 0.88 14.95 -13.43
C ALA A 53 1.17 14.51 -14.88
N ASP A 54 1.74 13.31 -15.07
CA ASP A 54 2.02 12.76 -16.40
C ASP A 54 0.86 11.96 -17.02
N GLY A 55 -0.23 11.77 -16.26
CA GLY A 55 -1.45 11.08 -16.70
C GLY A 55 -1.39 9.55 -16.62
N SER A 56 -0.33 8.97 -16.07
CA SER A 56 -0.23 7.52 -15.86
C SER A 56 -1.05 7.01 -14.67
N MET A 57 -1.41 7.88 -13.72
CA MET A 57 -2.21 7.55 -12.53
C MET A 57 -3.38 8.52 -12.34
N ARG A 58 -4.43 8.06 -11.64
CA ARG A 58 -5.55 8.92 -11.26
C ARG A 58 -5.14 9.86 -10.12
N PRO A 59 -5.52 11.16 -10.16
CA PRO A 59 -5.27 12.06 -9.04
C PRO A 59 -6.07 11.64 -7.80
N SER A 60 -5.47 11.83 -6.63
CA SER A 60 -6.14 11.69 -5.33
C SER A 60 -6.46 13.07 -4.75
N SER A 61 -7.56 13.19 -4.01
CA SER A 61 -7.85 14.39 -3.21
C SER A 61 -6.87 14.59 -2.06
N ASP A 62 -6.22 13.51 -1.62
CA ASP A 62 -5.18 13.54 -0.59
C ASP A 62 -4.06 12.54 -0.96
N PRO A 63 -3.01 13.00 -1.68
CA PRO A 63 -1.88 12.15 -2.07
C PRO A 63 -1.06 11.63 -0.90
N ARG A 64 -0.96 12.39 0.21
CA ARG A 64 -0.24 11.96 1.42
C ARG A 64 -0.98 10.81 2.09
N ALA A 65 -2.29 10.94 2.30
CA ALA A 65 -3.09 9.86 2.86
C ALA A 65 -3.09 8.62 1.94
N LEU A 66 -3.11 8.80 0.62
CA LEU A 66 -2.97 7.69 -0.32
C LEU A 66 -1.62 6.98 -0.19
N ALA A 67 -0.52 7.72 -0.01
CA ALA A 67 0.80 7.15 0.24
C ALA A 67 0.84 6.31 1.52
N VAL A 68 0.25 6.81 2.61
CA VAL A 68 0.12 6.05 3.88
C VAL A 68 -0.70 4.78 3.68
N LEU A 69 -1.86 4.85 3.01
CA LEU A 69 -2.70 3.69 2.72
C LEU A 69 -1.97 2.65 1.88
N ASN A 70 -1.21 3.09 0.87
CA ASN A 70 -0.39 2.20 0.05
C ASN A 70 0.68 1.49 0.89
N LEU A 71 1.36 2.22 1.77
CA LEU A 71 2.35 1.63 2.67
C LEU A 71 1.74 0.62 3.64
N LEU A 72 0.53 0.89 4.17
CA LEU A 72 -0.19 -0.06 5.03
C LEU A 72 -0.50 -1.38 4.29
N VAL A 73 -0.93 -1.30 3.03
CA VAL A 73 -1.16 -2.49 2.20
C VAL A 73 0.15 -3.25 2.00
N ALA A 74 1.23 -2.56 1.64
CA ALA A 74 2.55 -3.17 1.43
C ALA A 74 3.05 -3.87 2.72
N LEU A 75 2.97 -3.21 3.87
CA LEU A 75 3.35 -3.78 5.16
C LEU A 75 2.49 -5.00 5.52
N GLY A 76 1.19 -4.95 5.26
CA GLY A 76 0.29 -6.10 5.45
C GLY A 76 0.74 -7.33 4.66
N LEU A 77 1.19 -7.17 3.41
CA LEU A 77 1.76 -8.29 2.65
C LEU A 77 3.03 -8.86 3.30
N LEU A 78 3.86 -8.00 3.89
CA LEU A 78 5.14 -8.41 4.50
C LEU A 78 4.95 -9.11 5.84
N THR A 79 4.08 -8.59 6.70
CA THR A 79 3.85 -9.12 8.05
C THR A 79 2.86 -10.30 8.05
N MET A 80 1.95 -10.36 7.08
CA MET A 80 0.88 -11.36 7.01
C MET A 80 1.06 -12.38 5.86
N ALA A 81 2.25 -12.47 5.26
CA ALA A 81 2.51 -13.40 4.15
C ALA A 81 2.09 -14.87 4.44
N PRO A 82 2.48 -15.51 5.57
CA PRO A 82 2.07 -16.89 5.83
C PRO A 82 0.54 -17.11 5.93
N PRO A 83 -0.23 -16.34 6.72
CA PRO A 83 -1.69 -16.50 6.74
C PRO A 83 -2.35 -16.18 5.40
N MET A 84 -1.85 -15.21 4.63
CA MET A 84 -2.37 -14.91 3.28
C MET A 84 -2.16 -16.05 2.29
N ALA A 85 -0.99 -16.70 2.31
CA ALA A 85 -0.73 -17.88 1.51
C ALA A 85 -1.72 -19.00 1.82
N ARG A 86 -1.96 -19.28 3.11
CA ARG A 86 -2.94 -20.29 3.54
C ARG A 86 -4.36 -19.97 3.11
N ALA A 87 -4.76 -18.70 3.16
CA ALA A 87 -6.08 -18.27 2.69
C ALA A 87 -6.29 -18.51 1.18
N LEU A 88 -5.19 -18.55 0.42
CA LEU A 88 -5.19 -18.89 -1.01
C LEU A 88 -4.96 -20.37 -1.29
N GLY A 89 -4.87 -21.22 -0.26
CA GLY A 89 -4.67 -22.67 -0.38
C GLY A 89 -3.21 -23.10 -0.54
N HIS A 90 -2.26 -22.23 -0.20
CA HIS A 90 -0.82 -22.50 -0.30
C HIS A 90 -0.17 -22.58 1.09
N GLU A 91 0.83 -23.46 1.25
CA GLU A 91 1.55 -23.62 2.51
C GLU A 91 2.50 -22.44 2.79
N HIS A 92 3.12 -21.91 1.74
CA HIS A 92 4.12 -20.86 1.81
C HIS A 92 3.76 -19.72 0.84
N PHE A 93 4.14 -18.50 1.21
CA PHE A 93 4.05 -17.36 0.31
C PHE A 93 5.19 -17.42 -0.69
N GLY A 94 4.88 -17.81 -1.92
CA GLY A 94 5.85 -18.06 -2.98
C GLY A 94 5.35 -17.64 -4.38
N PRO A 95 6.08 -18.00 -5.44
CA PRO A 95 5.77 -17.61 -6.81
C PRO A 95 4.33 -17.92 -7.24
N GLU A 96 3.75 -19.02 -6.79
CA GLU A 96 2.39 -19.44 -7.12
C GLU A 96 1.34 -18.51 -6.50
N VAL A 97 1.56 -18.07 -5.26
CA VAL A 97 0.71 -17.09 -4.57
C VAL A 97 0.79 -15.74 -5.30
N LEU A 98 2.01 -15.30 -5.62
CA LEU A 98 2.25 -14.06 -6.37
C LEU A 98 1.56 -14.09 -7.74
N GLN A 99 1.69 -15.19 -8.48
CA GLN A 99 1.05 -15.38 -9.78
C GLN A 99 -0.49 -15.31 -9.67
N ARG A 100 -1.06 -15.93 -8.63
CA ARG A 100 -2.51 -15.92 -8.39
C ARG A 100 -3.03 -14.53 -8.02
N MET A 101 -2.24 -13.72 -7.34
CA MET A 101 -2.61 -12.36 -6.91
C MET A 101 -2.35 -11.29 -7.98
N ALA A 102 -1.40 -11.50 -8.88
CA ALA A 102 -0.92 -10.47 -9.81
C ALA A 102 -2.04 -9.83 -10.66
N VAL A 103 -2.87 -10.66 -11.32
CA VAL A 103 -3.94 -10.14 -12.18
C VAL A 103 -5.04 -9.43 -11.36
N PRO A 104 -5.61 -10.02 -10.29
CA PRO A 104 -6.59 -9.31 -9.44
C PRO A 104 -6.07 -8.01 -8.84
N ALA A 105 -4.79 -7.95 -8.47
CA ALA A 105 -4.18 -6.72 -7.97
C ALA A 105 -4.13 -5.63 -9.05
N LEU A 106 -3.77 -5.98 -10.29
CA LEU A 106 -3.77 -5.03 -11.41
C LEU A 106 -5.18 -4.58 -11.78
N GLU A 107 -6.17 -5.47 -11.71
CA GLU A 107 -7.58 -5.10 -11.89
C GLU A 107 -8.01 -4.09 -10.82
N LEU A 108 -7.67 -4.36 -9.56
CA LEU A 108 -7.94 -3.45 -8.44
C LEU A 108 -7.30 -2.07 -8.65
N TYR A 109 -6.01 -2.00 -8.98
CA TYR A 109 -5.32 -0.72 -9.15
C TYR A 109 -5.78 0.05 -10.40
N THR A 110 -6.18 -0.66 -11.46
CA THR A 110 -6.58 -0.03 -12.73
C THR A 110 -8.05 0.36 -12.75
N ARG A 111 -8.93 -0.49 -12.20
CA ARG A 111 -10.39 -0.35 -12.31
C ARG A 111 -11.07 -0.02 -10.98
N GLY A 112 -10.43 -0.29 -9.84
CA GLY A 112 -11.08 -0.23 -8.54
C GLY A 112 -12.03 -1.41 -8.30
N LEU A 113 -12.59 -1.49 -7.09
CA LEU A 113 -13.59 -2.52 -6.73
C LEU A 113 -15.02 -2.10 -7.03
N TYR A 114 -15.32 -0.81 -6.83
CA TYR A 114 -16.66 -0.27 -6.98
C TYR A 114 -16.91 0.14 -8.43
N THR A 115 -18.15 0.02 -8.88
CA THR A 115 -18.54 0.33 -10.26
C THR A 115 -18.71 1.83 -10.52
N ASP A 116 -18.77 2.64 -9.46
CA ASP A 116 -18.91 4.09 -9.51
C ASP A 116 -18.31 4.75 -8.25
N ASP A 117 -18.40 6.08 -8.18
CA ASP A 117 -17.85 6.91 -7.11
C ASP A 117 -18.85 7.26 -6.00
N THR A 118 -20.04 6.63 -5.97
CA THR A 118 -21.11 6.97 -5.04
C THR A 118 -20.65 6.91 -3.59
N LEU A 119 -19.89 5.86 -3.22
CA LEU A 119 -19.37 5.69 -1.86
C LEU A 119 -18.30 6.74 -1.52
N ALA A 120 -17.43 7.07 -2.47
CA ALA A 120 -16.39 8.08 -2.28
C ALA A 120 -17.00 9.47 -2.06
N LYS A 121 -18.00 9.84 -2.87
CA LYS A 121 -18.77 11.08 -2.71
C LYS A 121 -19.51 11.14 -1.37
N ALA A 122 -20.21 10.08 -1.00
CA ALA A 122 -20.92 9.99 0.27
C ALA A 122 -19.97 10.19 1.47
N ALA A 123 -18.76 9.62 1.42
CA ALA A 123 -17.75 9.85 2.44
C ALA A 123 -17.28 11.31 2.47
N GLN A 124 -16.95 11.90 1.32
CA GLN A 124 -16.53 13.30 1.22
C GLN A 124 -17.58 14.27 1.77
N ASP A 125 -18.85 14.05 1.43
CA ASP A 125 -19.98 14.85 1.90
C ASP A 125 -20.15 14.73 3.42
N ALA A 126 -20.03 13.52 3.97
CA ALA A 126 -20.11 13.31 5.42
C ALA A 126 -18.98 14.04 6.18
N TRP A 127 -17.75 14.00 5.65
CA TRP A 127 -16.62 14.72 6.25
C TRP A 127 -16.71 16.25 6.08
N ALA A 128 -17.29 16.73 4.98
CA ALA A 128 -17.57 18.15 4.78
C ALA A 128 -18.66 18.64 5.75
N ALA A 129 -19.74 17.88 5.91
CA ALA A 129 -20.82 18.18 6.85
C ALA A 129 -20.34 18.19 8.31
N ARG A 130 -19.40 17.30 8.67
CA ARG A 130 -18.77 17.31 10.02
C ARG A 130 -17.88 18.51 10.28
N ARG A 131 -17.23 19.06 9.25
CA ARG A 131 -16.41 20.28 9.37
C ARG A 131 -17.26 21.55 9.48
N ALA A 132 -18.56 21.48 9.18
CA ALA A 132 -19.43 22.65 9.04
C ALA A 132 -20.10 23.19 10.32
N PRO A 133 -20.16 22.49 11.48
CA PRO A 133 -20.63 23.14 12.72
C PRO A 133 -19.72 22.88 13.94
N GLN A 134 -18.85 23.86 14.21
CA GLN A 134 -18.32 24.23 15.53
C GLN A 134 -18.04 25.76 15.61
N GLN A 135 -18.62 26.57 14.71
CA GLN A 135 -18.46 28.03 14.67
C GLN A 135 -19.66 28.83 15.23
N GLU A 136 -20.61 28.17 15.88
CA GLU A 136 -21.68 28.84 16.63
C GLU A 136 -21.80 28.20 18.02
N GLY A 137 -21.32 28.92 19.04
CA GLY A 137 -21.32 28.53 20.44
C GLY A 137 -20.49 29.48 21.29
#